data_AF-B5RK68-F1
#
_entry.id   AF-B5RK68-F1
#
_cell.length_a   1.000
_cell.length_b   1.000
_cell.length_c   1.000
_cell.angle_alpha   90.00
_cell.angle_beta   90.00
_cell.angle_gamma   90.00
#
_symmetry.space_group_name_H-M   'P 1'
#
loop_
_entity.id
_entity.type
_entity.pdbx_description
1 polymer ?
#
loop_
_entity_poly.entity_id
_entity_poly.type
_entity_poly.pdbx_seq_one_letter_code
_entity_poly.pdbx_strand_id
1 'polypeptide(L)'
;MLLAVTLIALALFLQWKAAVIGLLFLWGTLAFGLSPAVQQGMLSVAERYTPRAVGFASALNISAFNLGIFCGENIGSVLVHHNKLAYTPLAGAGMCMLALLPLWGLVRYIGCQTTK
;
A
#
# COMPACT_ATOMS: atom_id res chain seq x y z
N MET A 1 -7.40 -0.04 -4.48
CA MET A 1 -7.90 -0.87 -5.60
C MET A 1 -7.14 -0.64 -6.89
N LEU A 2 -6.99 0.61 -7.36
CA LEU A 2 -6.28 0.92 -8.61
C LEU A 2 -4.85 0.32 -8.65
N LEU A 3 -4.06 0.49 -7.57
CA LEU A 3 -2.71 -0.08 -7.49
C LEU A 3 -2.68 -1.61 -7.65
N ALA A 4 -3.66 -2.33 -7.08
CA ALA A 4 -3.75 -3.78 -7.20
C ALA A 4 -4.08 -4.20 -8.65
N VAL A 5 -4.98 -3.46 -9.32
CA VAL A 5 -5.29 -3.69 -10.74
C VAL A 5 -4.06 -3.45 -11.61
N THR A 6 -3.29 -2.39 -11.36
CA THR A 6 -2.04 -2.11 -12.08
C THR A 6 -1.02 -3.25 -11.91
N LEU A 7 -0.89 -3.80 -10.71
CA LEU A 7 0.01 -4.93 -10.42
C LEU A 7 -0.45 -6.24 -11.07
N ILE A 8 -1.75 -6.51 -11.11
CA ILE A 8 -2.32 -7.66 -11.84
C ILE A 8 -2.08 -7.49 -13.34
N ALA A 9 -2.32 -6.30 -13.89
CA ALA A 9 -2.00 -6.01 -15.29
C ALA A 9 -0.50 -6.22 -15.57
N LEU A 10 0.38 -5.77 -14.68
CA LEU A 10 1.83 -5.98 -14.81
C LEU A 10 2.19 -7.47 -14.87
N ALA A 11 1.53 -8.32 -14.08
CA ALA A 11 1.72 -9.76 -14.16
C ALA A 11 1.26 -10.36 -15.49
N LEU A 12 0.11 -9.90 -16.02
CA LEU A 12 -0.46 -10.40 -17.27
C LEU A 12 0.35 -9.95 -18.51
N PHE A 13 0.87 -8.73 -18.50
CA PHE A 13 1.61 -8.15 -19.63
C PHE A 13 3.12 -8.34 -19.56
N LEU A 14 3.62 -9.23 -18.70
CA LEU A 14 5.07 -9.41 -18.47
C LEU A 14 5.85 -9.79 -19.74
N GLN A 15 5.18 -10.39 -20.73
CA GLN A 15 5.76 -10.76 -22.03
C GLN A 15 6.04 -9.56 -22.95
N TRP A 16 5.39 -8.41 -22.72
CA TRP A 16 5.45 -7.25 -23.61
C TRP A 16 6.24 -6.11 -22.97
N LYS A 17 7.51 -5.96 -23.38
CA LYS A 17 8.46 -4.98 -22.80
C LYS A 17 7.89 -3.54 -22.73
N ALA A 18 7.28 -3.06 -23.80
CA ALA A 18 6.71 -1.71 -23.84
C ALA A 18 5.56 -1.54 -22.82
N ALA A 19 4.70 -2.55 -22.68
CA ALA A 19 3.60 -2.53 -21.72
C ALA A 19 4.12 -2.57 -20.27
N VAL A 20 5.14 -3.40 -19.99
CA VAL A 20 5.79 -3.46 -18.67
C VAL A 20 6.36 -2.11 -18.27
N ILE A 21 7.08 -1.42 -19.17
CA ILE A 21 7.64 -0.10 -18.88
C ILE A 21 6.51 0.90 -18.54
N GLY A 22 5.47 0.97 -19.36
CA GLY A 22 4.33 1.86 -19.09
C GLY A 22 3.64 1.55 -17.77
N LEU A 23 3.43 0.27 -17.45
CA LEU A 23 2.81 -0.17 -16.20
C LEU A 23 3.69 0.10 -14.98
N LEU A 24 5.02 0.02 -15.10
CA LEU A 24 5.96 0.39 -14.03
C LEU A 24 5.91 1.89 -13.74
N PHE A 25 5.81 2.74 -14.77
CA PHE A 25 5.61 4.18 -14.57
C PHE A 25 4.28 4.48 -13.88
N LEU A 26 3.20 3.83 -14.32
CA LEU A 26 1.89 3.99 -13.70
C LEU A 26 1.91 3.51 -12.24
N TRP A 27 2.45 2.32 -12.00
CA TRP A 27 2.62 1.77 -10.65
C TRP A 27 3.44 2.70 -9.77
N GLY A 28 4.58 3.20 -10.25
CA GLY A 28 5.46 4.11 -9.51
C GLY A 28 4.73 5.40 -9.14
N THR A 29 4.00 6.00 -10.08
CA THR A 29 3.21 7.22 -9.84
C THR A 29 2.14 6.98 -8.78
N LEU A 30 1.40 5.88 -8.88
CA LEU A 30 0.33 5.54 -7.95
C LEU A 30 0.86 5.21 -6.55
N ALA A 31 1.89 4.37 -6.45
CA ALA A 31 2.48 3.96 -5.17
C ALA A 31 3.14 5.15 -4.45
N PHE A 32 3.89 5.97 -5.19
CA PHE A 32 4.55 7.14 -4.64
C PHE A 32 3.54 8.21 -4.23
N GLY A 33 2.52 8.49 -5.04
CA GLY A 33 1.49 9.49 -4.72
C GLY A 33 0.61 9.08 -3.53
N LEU A 34 0.34 7.79 -3.36
CA LEU A 34 -0.50 7.28 -2.27
C LEU A 34 0.15 7.44 -0.89
N SER A 35 1.47 7.23 -0.80
CA SER A 35 2.22 7.24 0.45
C SER A 35 2.11 8.55 1.26
N PRO A 36 2.44 9.74 0.71
CA PRO A 36 2.30 11.01 1.40
C PRO A 36 0.84 11.38 1.64
N ALA A 37 -0.09 10.99 0.76
CA ALA A 37 -1.51 11.28 0.91
C ALA A 37 -2.11 10.61 2.16
N VAL A 38 -1.83 9.32 2.36
CA VAL A 38 -2.32 8.58 3.54
C VAL A 38 -1.63 9.05 4.82
N GLN A 39 -0.32 9.31 4.76
CA GLN A 39 0.43 9.83 5.90
C GLN A 39 -0.10 11.19 6.34
N GLN A 40 -0.28 12.14 5.42
CA GLN A 40 -0.82 13.47 5.73
C GLN A 40 -2.26 13.39 6.23
N GLY A 41 -3.09 12.54 5.64
CA GLY A 41 -4.46 12.31 6.10
C GLY A 41 -4.50 11.86 7.56
N MET A 42 -3.66 10.89 7.92
CA MET A 42 -3.55 10.43 9.32
C MET A 42 -3.01 11.52 10.26
N LEU A 43 -1.99 12.28 9.87
CA LEU A 43 -1.47 13.39 10.68
C LEU A 43 -2.55 14.43 10.95
N SER A 44 -3.33 14.82 9.93
CA SER A 44 -4.40 15.81 10.07
C SER A 44 -5.50 15.37 11.04
N VAL A 45 -5.80 14.06 11.08
CA VAL A 45 -6.74 13.48 12.06
C VAL A 45 -6.13 13.54 13.47
N ALA A 46 -4.86 13.15 13.62
CA ALA A 46 -4.17 13.22 14.91
C ALA A 46 -4.09 14.65 15.44
N GLU A 47 -3.81 15.63 14.58
CA GLU A 47 -3.80 17.06 14.92
C GLU A 47 -5.17 17.54 15.40
N ARG A 48 -6.25 17.08 14.75
CA ARG A 48 -7.61 17.48 15.08
C ARG A 48 -8.13 16.90 16.40
N TYR A 49 -7.90 15.61 16.65
CA TYR A 49 -8.50 14.91 17.80
C TYR A 49 -7.56 14.77 19.00
N THR A 50 -6.25 14.68 18.76
CA THR A 50 -5.23 14.44 19.81
C THR A 50 -3.93 15.20 19.52
N PRO A 51 -3.95 16.55 19.51
CA PRO A 51 -2.81 17.37 19.08
C PRO A 51 -1.52 17.13 19.90
N ARG A 52 -1.65 16.71 21.16
CA ARG A 52 -0.51 16.37 22.03
C ARG A 52 0.22 15.09 21.62
N ALA A 53 -0.40 14.24 20.79
CA ALA A 53 0.12 12.92 20.41
C ALA A 53 0.52 12.82 18.93
N VAL A 54 0.57 13.92 18.17
CA VAL A 54 0.91 13.93 16.74
C VAL A 54 2.29 13.33 16.49
N GLY A 55 3.28 13.65 17.33
CA GLY A 55 4.63 13.07 17.24
C GLY A 55 4.63 11.55 17.45
N PHE A 56 3.80 11.05 18.37
CA PHE A 56 3.63 9.61 18.61
C PHE A 56 2.93 8.92 17.43
N ALA A 57 1.88 9.53 16.88
CA ALA A 57 1.16 9.02 15.70
C ALA A 57 2.09 8.94 14.47
N SER A 58 2.91 9.96 14.26
CA SER A 58 3.93 9.99 13.20
C SER A 58 5.00 8.90 13.42
N ALA A 59 5.53 8.76 14.63
CA ALA A 59 6.49 7.71 14.95
C ALA A 59 5.92 6.31 14.68
N LEU A 60 4.67 6.07 15.09
CA LEU A 60 3.97 4.81 14.85
C LEU A 60 3.75 4.55 13.34
N ASN A 61 3.49 5.58 12.55
CA ASN A 61 3.40 5.48 11.09
C ASN A 61 4.73 5.09 10.44
N ILE A 62 5.83 5.73 10.86
CA ILE A 62 7.18 5.40 10.38
C ILE A 62 7.54 3.95 10.76
N SER A 63 7.23 3.53 11.99
CA SER A 63 7.44 2.15 12.43
C SER A 63 6.63 1.15 11.60
N ALA A 64 5.35 1.45 11.35
CA ALA A 64 4.49 0.60 10.52
C ALA A 64 4.98 0.51 9.07
N PHE A 65 5.50 1.61 8.50
CA PHE A 65 6.10 1.62 7.18
C PHE A 65 7.35 0.72 7.11
N ASN A 66 8.25 0.83 8.09
CA ASN A 66 9.44 -0.02 8.16
C ASN A 66 9.07 -1.51 8.33
N LEU A 67 8.06 -1.82 9.16
CA LEU A 67 7.55 -3.19 9.27
C LEU A 67 6.97 -3.69 7.95
N GLY A 68 6.26 -2.84 7.21
CA GLY A 68 5.76 -3.13 5.88
C GLY A 68 6.89 -3.45 4.89
N ILE A 69 7.96 -2.66 4.89
CA ILE A 69 9.17 -2.93 4.08
C ILE A 69 9.78 -4.27 4.46
N PHE A 70 9.99 -4.52 5.77
CA PHE A 70 10.55 -5.79 6.24
C PHE A 70 9.72 -6.99 5.75
N CYS A 71 8.40 -6.94 5.89
CA CYS A 71 7.51 -8.00 5.41
C CYS A 71 7.59 -8.15 3.87
N GLY A 72 7.60 -7.04 3.14
CA GLY A 72 7.72 -7.03 1.68
C GLY A 72 9.05 -7.58 1.17
N GLU A 73 10.16 -7.19 1.81
CA GLU A 73 11.50 -7.69 1.53
C GLU A 73 11.60 -9.19 1.81
N ASN A 74 11.07 -9.68 2.94
CA ASN A 74 11.07 -11.11 3.24
C ASN A 74 10.28 -11.92 2.20
N ILE A 75 9.08 -11.47 1.83
CA ILE A 75 8.29 -12.13 0.79
C ILE A 75 9.02 -12.09 -0.56
N GLY A 76 9.60 -10.94 -0.92
CA GLY A 76 10.39 -10.77 -2.14
C GLY A 76 11.62 -11.67 -2.16
N SER A 77 12.33 -11.78 -1.04
CA SER A 77 13.51 -12.63 -0.87
C SER A 77 13.18 -14.11 -1.09
N VAL A 78 12.07 -14.60 -0.53
CA VAL A 78 11.58 -15.97 -0.77
C VAL A 78 11.25 -16.19 -2.24
N LEU A 79 10.61 -15.23 -2.91
CA LEU A 79 10.32 -15.33 -4.35
C LEU A 79 11.60 -15.37 -5.20
N VAL A 80 12.60 -14.56 -4.86
CA VAL A 80 13.91 -14.58 -5.52
C VAL A 80 14.60 -15.93 -5.32
N HIS A 81 14.64 -16.44 -4.09
CA HIS A 81 15.30 -17.70 -3.78
C HIS A 81 14.73 -18.89 -4.58
N HIS A 82 13.41 -18.90 -4.82
CA HIS A 82 12.75 -19.95 -5.60
C HIS A 82 12.67 -19.68 -7.11
N ASN A 83 13.39 -18.68 -7.65
CA ASN A 83 13.33 -18.27 -9.06
C ASN A 83 11.91 -17.87 -9.54
N LYS A 84 11.10 -17.30 -8.64
CA LYS A 84 9.70 -16.90 -8.89
C LYS A 84 9.51 -15.39 -9.00
N LEU A 85 10.52 -14.66 -9.49
CA LEU A 85 10.49 -13.21 -9.69
C LEU A 85 9.30 -12.70 -10.51
N ALA A 86 8.82 -13.49 -11.46
CA ALA A 86 7.64 -13.15 -12.26
C ALA A 86 6.34 -13.02 -11.43
N TYR A 87 6.29 -13.63 -10.24
CA TYR A 87 5.13 -13.58 -9.34
C TYR A 87 5.15 -12.39 -8.39
N THR A 88 6.22 -11.58 -8.38
CA THR A 88 6.34 -10.39 -7.52
C THR A 88 5.18 -9.42 -7.67
N PRO A 89 4.67 -9.10 -8.88
CA PRO A 89 3.51 -8.21 -9.01
C PRO A 89 2.24 -8.81 -8.38
N LEU A 90 2.05 -10.13 -8.47
CA LEU A 90 0.90 -10.82 -7.86
C LEU A 90 0.98 -10.83 -6.33
N ALA A 91 2.18 -11.04 -5.77
CA ALA A 91 2.40 -10.92 -4.33
C ALA A 91 2.08 -9.50 -3.84
N GLY A 92 2.54 -8.47 -4.56
CA GLY A 92 2.21 -7.08 -4.26
C GLY A 92 0.71 -6.77 -4.38
N ALA A 93 0.03 -7.33 -5.37
CA ALA A 93 -1.43 -7.21 -5.51
C ALA A 93 -2.16 -7.86 -4.31
N GLY A 94 -1.69 -9.03 -3.85
CA GLY A 94 -2.19 -9.68 -2.64
C GLY A 94 -2.03 -8.80 -1.40
N MET A 95 -0.85 -8.19 -1.21
CA MET A 95 -0.61 -7.25 -0.11
C MET A 95 -1.53 -6.02 -0.18
N CYS A 96 -1.75 -5.48 -1.39
CA CYS A 96 -2.69 -4.39 -1.60
C CYS A 96 -4.12 -4.77 -1.19
N MET A 97 -4.55 -6.00 -1.50
CA MET A 97 -5.89 -6.50 -1.13
C MET A 97 -6.02 -6.70 0.38
N LEU A 98 -4.99 -7.24 1.04
CA LEU A 98 -4.95 -7.37 2.50
C LEU A 98 -5.06 -6.01 3.20
N ALA A 99 -4.39 -4.98 2.68
CA ALA A 99 -4.46 -3.63 3.22
C ALA A 99 -5.86 -3.00 3.12
N LEU A 100 -6.73 -3.46 2.20
CA LEU A 100 -8.09 -2.96 2.07
C LEU A 100 -9.01 -3.43 3.20
N LEU A 101 -8.71 -4.56 3.86
CA LEU A 101 -9.54 -5.09 4.95
C LEU A 101 -9.68 -4.12 6.13
N PRO A 102 -8.58 -3.64 6.76
CA PRO A 102 -8.67 -2.68 7.85
C PRO A 102 -9.22 -1.33 7.39
N LEU A 103 -8.88 -0.88 6.17
CA LEU A 103 -9.39 0.36 5.61
C LEU A 103 -10.91 0.32 5.43
N TRP A 104 -11.43 -0.80 4.91
CA TRP A 104 -12.86 -1.02 4.76
C TRP A 104 -13.57 -1.04 6.12
N GLY A 105 -12.99 -1.70 7.11
CA GLY A 105 -13.48 -1.69 8.49
C GLY A 105 -13.56 -0.27 9.06
N LEU A 106 -12.53 0.55 8.85
CA LEU A 106 -12.49 1.94 9.28
C LEU A 106 -13.57 2.79 8.59
N VAL A 107 -13.73 2.66 7.27
CA VAL A 107 -14.76 3.39 6.50
C VAL A 107 -16.16 3.03 6.99
N ARG A 108 -16.42 1.75 7.28
CA ARG A 108 -17.69 1.29 7.87
C ARG A 108 -17.91 1.86 9.27
N TYR A 109 -16.88 1.89 10.10
CA TYR A 109 -16.95 2.44 11.45
C TYR A 109 -17.26 3.94 11.45
N ILE A 110 -16.59 4.71 10.59
CA ILE A 110 -16.83 6.15 10.45
C ILE A 110 -18.24 6.42 9.88
N GLY A 111 -18.66 5.71 8.83
CA GLY A 111 -19.99 5.90 8.24
C GLY A 111 -21.15 5.61 9.22
N CYS A 112 -20.93 4.73 10.20
CA CYS A 112 -21.90 4.45 11.27
C CYS A 112 -21.94 5.56 12.35
N GLN A 113 -20.87 6.34 12.52
CA GLN A 113 -20.81 7.46 13.46
C GLN A 113 -21.47 8.73 12.90
N THR A 114 -21.41 8.96 11.57
CA THR A 114 -22.01 10.15 10.93
C THR A 114 -23.53 10.06 10.73
N THR A 115 -24.14 8.91 11.00
CA THR A 115 -25.60 8.67 10.86
C THR A 115 -26.36 8.81 12.19
N LYS A 116 -25.68 9.21 13.27
CA LYS A 116 -26.28 9.66 14.54
C LYS A 116 -26.10 11.16 14.70
#